data_AF-A0A6S6Y215-F1
#
_entry.id   AF-A0A6S6Y215-F1
#
_cell.length_a   1.000
_cell.length_b   1.000
_cell.length_c   1.000
_cell.angle_alpha   90.00
_cell.angle_beta   90.00
_cell.angle_gamma   90.00
#
_symmetry.space_group_name_H-M   'P 1'
#
loop_
_entity.id
_entity.type
_entity.pdbx_description
1 polymer ?
#
loop_
_entity_poly.entity_id
_entity_poly.type
_entity_poly.pdbx_seq_one_letter_code
_entity_poly.pdbx_strand_id
1 'polypeptide(L)'
;MGHTKSREVALAVKTTEALLKGLDDLRHAWKNDPSSVPRGLSCSESKEGQFVLVAAESAFVTLPGACVIKGIGAIELAGAEPAFEEGANSKALILKATPEGWKFSVKFVPPIIRERNTK
;
A
#
# COMPACT_ATOMS: atom_id res chain seq x y z
N MET A 1 -4.50 24.46 13.80
CA MET A 1 -4.92 23.56 12.71
C MET A 1 -4.21 22.24 12.92
N GLY A 2 -4.88 21.27 13.57
CA GLY A 2 -4.27 19.98 13.88
C GLY A 2 -4.11 19.18 12.59
N HIS A 3 -2.87 18.98 12.15
CA HIS A 3 -2.58 17.99 11.11
C HIS A 3 -3.04 16.63 11.63
N THR A 4 -4.16 16.10 11.12
CA THR A 4 -4.57 14.72 11.37
C THR A 4 -3.40 13.84 10.93
N LYS A 5 -2.69 13.26 11.91
CA LYS A 5 -1.49 12.46 11.67
C LYS A 5 -1.92 11.22 10.89
N SER A 6 -1.50 11.14 9.62
CA SER A 6 -1.67 9.93 8.80
C SER A 6 -1.14 8.71 9.57
N ARG A 7 -1.94 7.65 9.64
CA ARG A 7 -1.61 6.39 10.31
C ARG A 7 -1.09 5.40 9.26
N GLU A 8 -0.05 4.66 9.60
CA GLU A 8 0.39 3.51 8.83
C GLU A 8 -0.03 2.25 9.59
N VAL A 9 -0.69 1.32 8.90
CA VAL A 9 -1.12 0.03 9.46
C VAL A 9 -0.62 -1.09 8.58
N ALA A 10 -0.03 -2.11 9.19
CA ALA A 10 0.35 -3.33 8.49
C ALA A 10 -0.90 -4.15 8.17
N LEU A 11 -1.04 -4.53 6.90
CA LEU A 11 -2.14 -5.37 6.42
C LEU A 11 -1.73 -6.83 6.50
N ALA A 12 -2.59 -7.64 7.13
CA ALA A 12 -2.49 -9.09 6.97
C ALA A 12 -2.99 -9.42 5.55
N VAL A 13 -2.10 -9.92 4.70
CA VAL A 13 -2.44 -10.23 3.31
C VAL A 13 -2.01 -11.65 2.97
N LYS A 14 -2.73 -12.26 2.03
CA LYS A 14 -2.30 -13.46 1.33
C LYS A 14 -1.61 -13.03 0.05
N THR A 15 -0.33 -13.33 -0.06
CA THR A 15 0.42 -13.11 -1.29
C THR A 15 0.16 -14.26 -2.24
N THR A 16 -0.21 -13.93 -3.47
CA THR A 16 -0.33 -14.90 -4.57
C THR A 16 0.99 -14.96 -5.34
N GLU A 17 1.29 -16.09 -6.00
CA GLU A 17 2.48 -16.23 -6.84
C GLU A 17 2.52 -15.19 -7.97
N ALA A 18 1.35 -14.85 -8.52
CA ALA A 18 1.22 -13.81 -9.54
C ALA A 18 1.65 -12.43 -9.03
N LEU A 19 1.22 -12.07 -7.80
CA LEU A 19 1.63 -10.82 -7.16
C LEU A 19 3.13 -10.81 -6.88
N LEU A 20 3.68 -11.90 -6.32
CA LEU A 20 5.10 -12.01 -6.01
C LEU A 20 5.95 -11.87 -7.28
N LYS A 21 5.54 -12.52 -8.36
CA LYS A 21 6.17 -12.40 -9.67
C LYS A 21 6.11 -10.96 -10.19
N GLY A 22 4.94 -10.32 -10.15
CA GLY A 22 4.79 -8.93 -10.59
C GLY A 22 5.65 -7.94 -9.80
N LEU A 23 5.81 -8.17 -8.49
CA LEU A 23 6.68 -7.35 -7.64
C LEU A 23 8.16 -7.56 -7.92
N ASP A 24 8.57 -8.81 -8.20
CA ASP A 24 9.96 -9.11 -8.57
C ASP A 24 10.32 -8.56 -9.95
N ASP A 25 9.42 -8.72 -10.94
CA ASP A 25 9.54 -8.12 -12.26
C ASP A 25 9.65 -6.58 -12.17
N LEU A 26 8.82 -5.93 -11.33
CA LEU A 26 8.93 -4.48 -11.10
C LEU A 26 10.26 -4.10 -10.46
N ARG A 27 10.72 -4.86 -9.46
CA ARG A 27 11.99 -4.61 -8.77
C ARG A 27 13.16 -4.72 -9.74
N HIS A 28 13.16 -5.75 -10.59
CA HIS A 28 14.16 -5.93 -11.64
C HIS A 28 14.09 -4.83 -12.69
N ALA A 29 12.90 -4.48 -13.19
CA ALA A 29 12.72 -3.39 -14.14
C ALA A 29 13.24 -2.06 -13.57
N TRP A 30 12.88 -1.72 -12.32
CA TRP A 30 13.34 -0.51 -11.65
C TRP A 30 14.86 -0.49 -11.42
N LYS A 31 15.48 -1.63 -11.07
CA LYS A 31 16.93 -1.72 -10.91
C LYS A 31 17.69 -1.50 -12.21
N ASN A 32 17.13 -1.96 -13.34
CA ASN A 32 17.73 -1.77 -14.66
C ASN A 32 17.47 -0.36 -15.19
N ASP A 33 16.23 0.13 -15.08
CA ASP A 33 15.81 1.46 -15.49
C ASP A 33 14.83 2.06 -14.47
N PRO A 34 15.28 2.98 -13.60
CA PRO A 34 14.43 3.62 -12.61
C PRO A 34 13.27 4.44 -13.21
N SER A 35 13.39 4.83 -14.48
CA SER A 35 12.37 5.61 -15.21
C SER A 35 11.21 4.75 -15.72
N SER A 36 11.35 3.43 -15.69
CA SER A 36 10.32 2.46 -16.13
C SER A 36 9.14 2.33 -15.17
N VAL A 37 9.24 2.93 -13.98
CA VAL A 37 8.21 2.80 -12.94
C VAL A 37 6.91 3.49 -13.39
N PRO A 38 5.77 2.78 -13.40
CA PRO A 38 4.48 3.34 -13.78
C PRO A 38 4.08 4.56 -12.94
N ARG A 39 3.37 5.51 -13.57
CA ARG A 39 2.89 6.70 -12.86
C ARG A 39 2.02 6.32 -11.66
N GLY A 40 2.33 6.94 -10.53
CA GLY A 40 1.65 6.68 -9.24
C GLY A 40 2.28 5.52 -8.46
N LEU A 41 3.28 4.83 -9.00
CA LEU A 41 4.18 3.96 -8.25
C LEU A 41 5.50 4.70 -8.01
N SER A 42 6.06 4.51 -6.82
CA SER A 42 7.38 5.00 -6.46
C SER A 42 8.18 3.85 -5.87
N CYS A 43 9.28 3.50 -6.52
CA CYS A 43 10.21 2.50 -6.03
C CYS A 43 11.40 3.19 -5.36
N SER A 44 11.86 2.65 -4.24
CA SER A 44 13.01 3.17 -3.50
C SER A 44 13.69 2.05 -2.74
N GLU A 45 14.93 2.27 -2.31
CA GLU A 45 15.64 1.35 -1.42
C GLU A 45 15.72 1.95 -0.01
N SER A 46 15.39 1.15 1.00
CA SER A 46 15.61 1.51 2.39
C SER A 46 17.11 1.56 2.69
N LYS A 47 17.49 2.24 3.78
CA LYS A 47 18.88 2.25 4.27
C LYS A 47 19.47 0.87 4.54
N GLU A 48 18.60 -0.11 4.76
CA GLU A 48 18.94 -1.52 4.99
C GLU A 48 19.04 -2.35 3.69
N GLY A 49 18.97 -1.73 2.51
CA GLY A 49 19.00 -2.43 1.22
C GLY A 49 17.67 -3.10 0.83
N GLN A 50 16.59 -2.80 1.55
CA GLN A 50 15.27 -3.39 1.32
C GLN A 50 14.50 -2.59 0.27
N PHE A 51 13.95 -3.28 -0.72
CA PHE A 51 13.12 -2.65 -1.74
C PHE A 51 11.79 -2.18 -1.13
N VAL A 52 11.44 -0.93 -1.42
CA VAL A 52 10.20 -0.28 -0.99
C VAL A 52 9.46 0.19 -2.22
N LEU A 53 8.25 -0.31 -2.40
CA LEU A 53 7.29 0.17 -3.39
C LEU A 53 6.20 0.96 -2.68
N VAL A 54 5.93 2.17 -3.15
CA VAL A 54 4.83 3.01 -2.68
C VAL A 54 3.88 3.22 -3.85
N ALA A 55 2.68 2.65 -3.75
CA ALA A 55 1.59 2.92 -4.67
C ALA A 55 0.71 4.05 -4.13
N ALA A 56 0.63 5.15 -4.85
CA ALA A 56 -0.33 6.22 -4.60
C ALA A 56 -1.75 5.76 -4.89
N GLU A 57 -2.74 6.45 -4.33
CA GLU A 57 -4.17 6.18 -4.55
C GLU A 57 -4.57 6.05 -6.04
N SER A 58 -3.88 6.74 -6.95
CA SER A 58 -4.14 6.64 -8.39
C SER A 58 -3.68 5.31 -9.03
N ALA A 59 -2.76 4.59 -8.38
CA ALA A 59 -2.10 3.39 -8.88
C ALA A 59 -2.61 2.09 -8.25
N PHE A 60 -3.48 2.15 -7.23
CA PHE A 60 -4.15 0.98 -6.69
C PHE A 60 -5.65 1.24 -6.48
N VAL A 61 -6.43 0.17 -6.42
CA VAL A 61 -7.86 0.20 -6.13
C VAL A 61 -8.13 -0.74 -4.97
N THR A 62 -8.87 -0.27 -3.97
CA THR A 62 -9.32 -1.08 -2.85
C THR A 62 -10.67 -1.70 -3.19
N LEU A 63 -10.77 -3.02 -3.10
CA LEU A 63 -11.98 -3.81 -3.24
C LEU A 63 -12.30 -4.48 -1.88
N PRO A 64 -13.54 -4.93 -1.64
CA PRO A 64 -13.87 -5.71 -0.46
C PRO A 64 -12.99 -6.97 -0.38
N GLY A 65 -12.10 -7.03 0.61
CA GLY A 65 -11.18 -8.16 0.80
C GLY A 65 -9.95 -8.19 -0.11
N ALA A 66 -9.70 -7.19 -0.96
CA ALA A 66 -8.52 -7.16 -1.82
C ALA A 66 -8.05 -5.75 -2.19
N CYS A 67 -6.76 -5.57 -2.47
CA CYS A 67 -6.20 -4.35 -3.06
C CYS A 67 -5.55 -4.69 -4.40
N VAL A 68 -5.98 -4.07 -5.50
CA VAL A 68 -5.42 -4.31 -6.83
C VAL A 68 -4.48 -3.17 -7.20
N ILE A 69 -3.19 -3.47 -7.39
CA ILE A 69 -2.21 -2.52 -7.90
C ILE A 69 -2.18 -2.62 -9.43
N LYS A 70 -2.43 -1.50 -10.10
CA LYS A 70 -2.43 -1.44 -11.57
C LYS A 70 -1.07 -1.87 -12.12
N GLY A 71 -1.08 -2.87 -12.99
CA GLY A 71 0.13 -3.38 -13.66
C GLY A 71 1.00 -4.31 -12.82
N ILE A 72 0.64 -4.61 -11.57
CA ILE A 72 1.39 -5.56 -10.71
C ILE A 72 0.54 -6.79 -10.43
N GLY A 73 -0.65 -6.59 -9.84
CA GLY A 73 -1.50 -7.71 -9.42
C GLY A 73 -2.43 -7.37 -8.26
N ALA A 74 -3.19 -8.37 -7.85
CA ALA A 74 -4.10 -8.29 -6.72
C ALA A 74 -3.44 -8.80 -5.42
N ILE A 75 -3.70 -8.09 -4.34
CA ILE A 75 -3.31 -8.41 -2.97
C ILE A 75 -4.58 -8.82 -2.24
N GLU A 76 -4.67 -10.06 -1.83
CA GLU A 76 -5.82 -10.54 -1.05
C GLU A 76 -5.63 -10.17 0.42
N LEU A 77 -6.58 -9.46 1.01
CA LEU A 77 -6.55 -9.11 2.43
C LEU A 77 -7.00 -10.33 3.24
N ALA A 78 -6.20 -10.76 4.20
CA ALA A 78 -6.42 -11.96 5.00
C ALA A 78 -7.44 -11.76 6.15
N GLY A 79 -8.22 -10.67 6.12
CA GLY A 79 -9.20 -10.32 7.16
C GLY A 79 -10.61 -10.15 6.60
N ALA A 80 -11.61 -10.62 7.35
CA ALA A 80 -13.04 -10.42 7.04
C ALA A 80 -13.54 -9.02 7.41
N GLU A 81 -12.74 -8.26 8.17
CA GLU A 81 -13.06 -6.89 8.58
C GLU A 81 -12.58 -5.90 7.52
N PRO A 82 -13.30 -4.79 7.31
CA PRO A 82 -12.82 -3.75 6.42
C PRO A 82 -11.47 -3.26 6.96
N ALA A 83 -10.42 -3.35 6.13
CA ALA A 83 -9.07 -2.92 6.50
C ALA A 83 -8.99 -1.42 6.84
N PHE A 84 -10.08 -0.69 6.58
CA PHE A 84 -10.23 0.75 6.78
C PHE A 84 -11.59 1.04 7.40
N GLU A 85 -11.62 1.99 8.34
CA GLU A 85 -12.88 2.54 8.85
C GLU A 85 -13.67 3.22 7.71
N GLU A 86 -15.00 3.16 7.76
CA GLU A 86 -15.86 3.84 6.80
C GLU A 86 -15.57 5.35 6.80
N GLY A 87 -15.15 5.91 5.64
CA GLY A 87 -14.73 7.30 5.51
C GLY A 87 -13.21 7.55 5.63
N ALA A 88 -12.39 6.52 5.88
CA ALA A 88 -10.94 6.63 5.78
C ALA A 88 -10.49 6.81 4.32
N ASN A 89 -9.60 7.78 4.09
CA ASN A 89 -9.01 8.01 2.77
C ASN A 89 -7.60 7.39 2.72
N SER A 90 -7.45 6.35 1.90
CA SER A 90 -6.20 5.63 1.71
C SER A 90 -5.24 6.45 0.84
N LYS A 91 -4.20 7.03 1.45
CA LYS A 91 -3.27 7.91 0.72
C LYS A 91 -2.24 7.15 -0.10
N ALA A 92 -1.72 6.07 0.46
CA ALA A 92 -0.69 5.28 -0.20
C ALA A 92 -0.62 3.86 0.37
N LEU A 93 -0.43 2.88 -0.51
CA LEU A 93 -0.07 1.52 -0.16
C LEU A 93 1.45 1.37 -0.25
N ILE A 94 2.07 0.80 0.75
CA ILE A 94 3.52 0.65 0.92
C ILE A 94 3.83 -0.84 1.00
N LEU A 95 4.71 -1.32 0.15
CA LEU A 95 5.16 -2.70 0.10
C LEU A 95 6.65 -2.73 0.33
N LYS A 96 7.09 -3.48 1.33
CA LYS A 96 8.51 -3.61 1.69
C LYS A 96 8.94 -5.07 1.55
N ALA A 97 9.98 -5.31 0.77
CA ALA A 97 10.59 -6.62 0.66
C ALA A 97 11.51 -6.86 1.87
N THR A 98 11.14 -7.77 2.75
CA THR A 98 11.95 -8.24 3.88
C THR A 98 12.44 -9.67 3.62
N PRO A 99 13.49 -10.14 4.31
CA PRO A 99 13.95 -11.53 4.16
C PRO A 99 12.90 -12.57 4.58
N GLU A 100 11.92 -12.17 5.39
CA GLU A 100 10.80 -13.02 5.84
C GLU A 100 9.62 -13.02 4.85
N GLY A 101 9.62 -12.13 3.86
CA GLY A 101 8.56 -11.99 2.87
C GLY A 101 8.23 -10.53 2.54
N TRP A 102 7.08 -10.32 1.90
CA TRP A 102 6.61 -8.96 1.62
C TRP A 102 5.76 -8.43 2.77
N LYS A 103 6.12 -7.26 3.29
CA LYS A 103 5.34 -6.54 4.29
C LYS A 103 4.49 -5.48 3.60
N PHE A 104 3.18 -5.58 3.78
CA PHE A 104 2.21 -4.66 3.20
C PHE A 104 1.73 -3.72 4.29
N SER A 105 1.89 -2.44 4.07
CA SER A 105 1.43 -1.37 4.95
C SER A 105 0.56 -0.43 4.14
N VAL A 106 -0.47 0.12 4.73
CA VAL A 106 -1.25 1.20 4.11
C VAL A 106 -1.21 2.43 4.99
N LYS A 107 -0.98 3.57 4.34
CA LYS A 107 -1.04 4.88 4.97
C LYS A 107 -2.38 5.52 4.65
N PHE A 108 -3.20 5.72 5.66
CA PHE A 108 -4.50 6.37 5.53
C PHE A 108 -4.64 7.54 6.51
N VAL A 109 -5.58 8.43 6.20
CA VAL A 109 -6.03 9.45 7.14
C VAL A 109 -7.34 8.97 7.75
N PRO A 110 -7.42 8.82 9.08
CA PRO A 110 -8.67 8.42 9.72
C PRO A 110 -9.77 9.46 9.46
N PRO A 111 -11.04 9.05 9.44
CA PRO A 111 -12.15 9.98 9.27
C PRO A 111 -12.09 11.08 10.34
N ILE A 112 -12.32 12.32 9.94
CA ILE A 112 -12.40 13.45 10.88
C ILE A 112 -13.74 13.29 11.61
N ILE A 113 -13.70 12.70 12.81
CA ILE A 113 -14.84 12.71 13.71
C ILE A 113 -15.02 14.16 14.17
N ARG A 114 -15.93 14.89 13.51
CA ARG A 114 -16.43 16.15 14.06
C ARG A 114 -17.39 15.79 15.18
N GLU A 115 -16.89 15.72 16.41
CA GLU A 115 -17.75 15.83 17.59
C GLU A 115 -18.48 17.17 17.46
N ARG A 116 -19.74 17.12 17.01
CA ARG A 116 -20.65 18.25 17.22
C ARG A 116 -20.77 18.36 18.72
N ASN A 117 -20.26 19.47 19.26
CA ASN A 117 -20.54 19.93 20.61
C ASN A 117 -22.06 19.87 20.80
N THR A 118 -22.55 18.81 21.45
CA THR A 118 -23.94 18.74 21.87
C THR A 118 -24.04 19.75 23.01
N LYS A 119 -24.89 20.75 22.79
CA LYS A 119 -25.20 21.88 23.67
C LYS A 119 -25.31 21.51 25.15
#